data_AF-A0A518GL29-F1
#
_entry.id   AF-A0A518GL29-F1
#
_cell.length_a   1.000
_cell.length_b   1.000
_cell.length_c   1.000
_cell.angle_alpha   90.00
_cell.angle_beta   90.00
_cell.angle_gamma   90.00
#
_symmetry.space_group_name_H-M   'P 1'
#
loop_
_entity.id
_entity.type
_entity.pdbx_description
1 polymer ?
#
loop_
_entity_poly.entity_id
_entity_poly.type
_entity_poly.pdbx_seq_one_letter_code
_entity_poly.pdbx_strand_id
1 'polypeptide(L)'
;MVFAIFEDGSRQYRVSVGDVLVVDYRKEANLGDVLTFDNVLLANGGTDSLIGTPALAGATVTAEVVNNLFKGPKLEIQKLRRRKSSKRHTGHRQKHTQIKVTAVNVPSLAVAE
;
A
#
# COMPACT_ATOMS: atom_id res chain seq x y z
N MET A 1 0.16 20.83 1.08
CA MET A 1 0.04 19.62 1.93
C MET A 1 0.90 18.55 1.27
N VAL A 2 1.92 18.06 1.97
CA VAL A 2 2.98 17.20 1.42
C VAL A 2 2.47 15.78 1.22
N PHE A 3 2.68 15.19 0.05
CA PHE A 3 2.30 13.79 -0.22
C PHE A 3 3.18 13.16 -1.31
N ALA A 4 3.23 11.83 -1.33
CA ALA A 4 3.85 11.04 -2.38
C ALA A 4 2.87 10.01 -2.94
N ILE A 5 3.11 9.59 -4.19
CA ILE A 5 2.43 8.46 -4.82
C ILE A 5 3.50 7.42 -5.10
N PHE A 6 3.37 6.24 -4.49
CA PHE A 6 4.24 5.11 -4.77
C PHE A 6 3.45 3.93 -5.28
N GLU A 7 4.13 3.05 -6.00
CA GLU A 7 3.59 1.81 -6.51
C GLU A 7 4.04 0.64 -5.64
N ASP A 8 3.09 -0.21 -5.27
CA ASP A 8 3.36 -1.50 -4.62
C ASP A 8 2.53 -2.59 -5.29
N GLY A 9 3.21 -3.62 -5.77
CA GLY A 9 2.61 -4.69 -6.57
C GLY A 9 2.06 -4.19 -7.91
N SER A 10 0.74 -4.03 -8.00
CA SER A 10 0.06 -3.50 -9.20
C SER A 10 -0.95 -2.41 -8.84
N ARG A 11 -0.71 -1.71 -7.72
CA ARG A 11 -1.55 -0.62 -7.22
C ARG A 11 -0.69 0.57 -6.81
N GLN A 12 -1.27 1.75 -6.97
CA GLN A 12 -0.65 3.01 -6.56
C GLN A 12 -1.36 3.54 -5.32
N TYR A 13 -0.59 4.07 -4.39
CA TYR A 13 -1.09 4.62 -3.13
C TYR A 13 -0.61 6.05 -2.97
N ARG A 14 -1.54 6.95 -2.66
CA ARG A 14 -1.23 8.32 -2.24
C ARG A 14 -1.04 8.33 -0.73
N VAL A 15 0.08 8.85 -0.27
CA VAL A 15 0.46 8.83 1.16
C VAL A 15 1.11 10.11 1.61
N SER A 16 0.93 10.39 2.89
CA SER A 16 1.63 11.44 3.64
C SER A 16 2.35 10.80 4.83
N VAL A 17 3.30 11.52 5.43
CA VAL A 17 3.99 11.05 6.63
C VAL A 17 2.98 10.86 7.77
N GLY A 18 2.98 9.68 8.39
CA GLY A 18 2.06 9.32 9.47
C GLY A 18 0.80 8.57 9.03
N ASP A 19 0.50 8.48 7.73
CA ASP A 19 -0.67 7.78 7.22
C ASP A 19 -0.56 6.26 7.45
N VAL A 20 -1.70 5.63 7.74
CA VAL A 20 -1.84 4.18 7.87
C VAL A 20 -2.55 3.62 6.63
N LEU A 21 -1.91 2.67 5.97
CA LEU A 21 -2.39 2.05 4.74
C LEU A 21 -2.42 0.54 4.84
N VAL A 22 -3.32 -0.06 4.05
CA VAL A 22 -3.48 -1.49 3.89
C VAL A 22 -2.86 -1.88 2.54
N VAL A 23 -1.76 -2.61 2.58
CA VAL A 23 -1.04 -3.11 1.40
C VAL A 23 -1.24 -4.61 1.22
N ASP A 24 -0.69 -5.16 0.15
CA ASP A 24 -0.72 -6.61 -0.08
C ASP A 24 -0.01 -7.38 1.03
N TYR A 25 -0.51 -8.57 1.30
CA TYR A 25 0.02 -9.42 2.37
C TYR A 25 1.45 -9.88 2.04
N ARG A 26 2.37 -9.55 2.94
CA ARG A 26 3.76 -10.04 2.90
C ARG A 26 3.93 -11.12 3.96
N LYS A 27 4.34 -12.32 3.53
CA LYS A 27 4.48 -13.48 4.45
C LYS A 27 5.63 -13.31 5.45
N GLU A 28 6.66 -12.56 5.08
CA GLU A 28 7.91 -12.39 5.84
C GLU A 28 7.95 -11.09 6.66
N ALA A 29 6.90 -10.26 6.58
CA ALA A 29 6.82 -9.01 7.31
C ALA A 29 6.29 -9.26 8.73
N ASN A 30 7.16 -9.09 9.73
CA ASN A 30 6.81 -9.14 11.14
C ASN A 30 6.35 -7.76 11.62
N LEU A 31 5.76 -7.73 12.82
CA LEU A 31 5.31 -6.48 13.43
C LEU A 31 6.53 -5.65 13.85
N GLY A 32 6.54 -4.37 13.47
CA GLY A 32 7.67 -3.46 13.67
C GLY A 32 8.74 -3.50 12.57
N ASP A 33 8.62 -4.39 11.57
CA ASP A 33 9.56 -4.40 10.45
C ASP A 33 9.43 -3.13 9.60
N VAL A 34 10.58 -2.64 9.12
CA VAL A 34 10.65 -1.49 8.22
C VAL A 34 10.58 -2.00 6.78
N LEU A 35 9.60 -1.51 6.03
CA LEU A 35 9.45 -1.75 4.60
C LEU A 35 9.82 -0.49 3.83
N THR A 36 10.68 -0.66 2.82
CA THR A 36 11.12 0.40 1.91
C THR A 36 10.51 0.18 0.53
N PHE A 37 9.93 1.24 -0.03
CA PHE A 37 9.33 1.25 -1.36
C PHE A 37 10.13 2.18 -2.25
N ASP A 38 10.81 1.61 -3.25
CA ASP A 38 11.71 2.35 -4.14
C ASP A 38 11.00 2.93 -5.36
N ASN A 39 9.82 2.44 -5.70
CA ASN A 39 9.08 2.87 -6.88
C ASN A 39 8.11 4.01 -6.55
N VAL A 40 8.65 5.22 -6.45
CA VAL A 40 7.88 6.45 -6.22
C VAL A 40 7.63 7.16 -7.56
N LEU A 41 6.37 7.42 -7.88
CA LEU A 41 5.97 8.01 -9.16
C LEU A 41 5.85 9.53 -9.10
N LEU A 42 5.43 10.06 -7.95
CA LEU A 42 5.21 11.48 -7.75
C LEU A 42 5.50 11.86 -6.30
N ALA A 43 6.11 13.03 -6.11
CA ALA A 43 6.23 13.66 -4.80
C ALA A 43 5.83 15.13 -4.88
N ASN A 44 5.05 15.59 -3.91
CA ASN A 44 4.61 16.97 -3.78
C ASN A 44 5.11 17.51 -2.44
N GLY A 45 5.98 18.52 -2.49
CA GLY A 45 6.58 19.19 -1.33
C GLY A 45 5.77 20.37 -0.82
N GLY A 46 4.51 20.53 -1.23
CA GLY A 46 3.63 21.64 -0.85
C GLY A 46 3.64 22.80 -1.84
N THR A 47 4.83 23.27 -2.27
CA THR A 47 4.99 24.31 -3.30
C THR A 47 5.27 23.71 -4.67
N ASP A 48 6.21 22.76 -4.72
CA ASP A 48 6.68 22.14 -5.94
C ASP A 48 6.27 20.66 -6.01
N SER A 49 5.99 20.19 -7.22
CA SER A 49 5.67 18.79 -7.50
C SER A 49 6.66 18.22 -8.49
N LEU A 50 7.22 17.06 -8.15
CA LEU A 50 8.10 16.31 -9.01
C LEU A 50 7.33 15.09 -9.54
N ILE A 51 7.26 14.99 -10.87
CA ILE A 51 6.57 13.91 -11.57
C ILE A 51 7.63 13.05 -12.23
N GLY A 52 7.62 11.75 -11.95
CA GLY A 52 8.55 10.78 -12.52
C GLY A 52 8.20 10.43 -13.97
N THR A 53 9.23 10.16 -14.75
CA THR A 53 9.13 9.63 -16.11
C THR A 53 10.09 8.45 -16.28
N PRO A 54 9.69 7.20 -15.94
CA PRO A 54 8.41 6.73 -15.38
C PRO A 54 8.32 6.76 -13.85
N ALA A 55 9.46 6.79 -13.15
CA ALA A 55 9.54 6.88 -11.69
C ALA A 55 10.60 7.93 -11.29
N LEU A 56 10.56 8.38 -10.04
CA LEU A 56 11.53 9.32 -9.48
C LEU A 56 12.79 8.58 -9.04
N ALA A 57 13.91 8.85 -9.70
CA ALA A 57 15.18 8.21 -9.38
C ALA A 57 15.64 8.56 -7.95
N GLY A 58 15.88 7.54 -7.13
CA GLY A 58 16.40 7.67 -5.77
C GLY A 58 15.37 8.16 -4.74
N ALA A 59 14.09 8.30 -5.10
CA ALA A 59 13.04 8.57 -4.13
C ALA A 59 12.59 7.26 -3.46
N THR A 60 12.41 7.29 -2.14
CA THR A 60 11.99 6.12 -1.37
C THR A 60 10.92 6.48 -0.34
N VAL A 61 9.95 5.59 -0.14
CA VAL A 61 8.99 5.69 0.96
C VAL A 61 9.32 4.61 1.98
N THR A 62 9.50 5.01 3.23
CA THR A 62 9.73 4.09 4.34
C THR A 62 8.47 3.99 5.19
N ALA A 63 8.13 2.77 5.60
CA ALA A 63 6.97 2.51 6.43
C ALA A 63 7.25 1.39 7.43
N GLU A 64 6.60 1.44 8.58
CA GLU A 64 6.66 0.42 9.62
C GLU A 64 5.41 -0.47 9.56
N VAL A 65 5.58 -1.77 9.76
CA VAL A 65 4.47 -2.73 9.81
C VAL A 65 3.76 -2.64 11.17
N VAL A 66 2.54 -2.12 11.16
CA VAL A 66 1.68 -2.02 12.35
C VAL A 66 0.92 -3.32 12.60
N ASN A 67 0.47 -3.98 11.52
CA ASN A 67 -0.23 -5.26 11.61
C ASN A 67 0.18 -6.19 10.47
N ASN A 68 0.84 -7.29 10.82
CA ASN A 68 1.32 -8.29 9.87
C ASN A 68 0.18 -9.08 9.20
N LEU A 69 -0.95 -9.28 9.88
CA LEU A 69 -2.09 -10.05 9.37
C LEU A 69 -3.40 -9.29 9.58
N PHE A 70 -3.64 -8.33 8.71
CA PHE A 70 -4.95 -7.69 8.59
C PHE A 70 -5.85 -8.52 7.66
N LYS A 71 -7.07 -8.86 8.12
CA LYS A 71 -8.06 -9.56 7.29
C LYS A 71 -9.13 -8.57 6.86
N GLY A 72 -9.32 -8.45 5.55
CA GLY A 72 -10.38 -7.66 4.96
C GLY A 72 -11.79 -8.17 5.30
N PRO A 73 -12.83 -7.46 4.82
CA PRO A 73 -14.21 -7.90 4.96
C PRO A 73 -14.40 -9.30 4.37
N LYS A 74 -15.29 -10.08 4.98
CA LYS A 74 -15.61 -11.42 4.48
C LYS A 74 -16.42 -11.29 3.20
N LEU A 75 -15.91 -11.84 2.11
CA LEU A 75 -16.65 -12.05 0.88
C LEU A 75 -17.39 -13.38 0.98
N GLU A 76 -18.69 -13.36 0.78
CA GLU A 76 -19.53 -14.57 0.74
C GLU A 76 -19.81 -14.93 -0.71
N ILE A 77 -19.28 -16.07 -1.15
CA ILE A 77 -19.35 -16.54 -2.52
C ILE A 77 -20.30 -17.73 -2.56
N GLN A 78 -21.48 -17.53 -3.13
CA GLN A 78 -22.44 -18.59 -3.40
C GLN A 78 -22.42 -18.97 -4.87
N LYS A 79 -22.16 -20.25 -5.16
CA LYS A 79 -22.24 -20.84 -6.51
C LYS A 79 -23.38 -21.84 -6.54
N LEU A 80 -24.32 -21.66 -7.47
CA LEU A 80 -25.48 -22.53 -7.66
C LEU A 80 -25.54 -22.99 -9.12
N ARG A 81 -25.79 -24.29 -9.32
CA ARG A 81 -26.14 -24.84 -10.65
C ARG A 81 -27.60 -25.28 -10.65
N ARG A 82 -28.40 -24.65 -11.52
CA ARG A 82 -29.84 -24.90 -11.64
C ARG A 82 -30.12 -26.37 -11.93
N ARG A 83 -31.10 -26.97 -11.23
CA ARG A 83 -31.58 -28.36 -11.43
C ARG A 83 -30.50 -29.45 -11.30
N LYS A 84 -29.34 -29.14 -10.70
CA LYS A 84 -28.27 -30.13 -10.44
C LYS A 84 -28.08 -30.43 -8.95
N SER A 85 -28.97 -29.92 -8.08
CA SER A 85 -28.83 -29.95 -6.61
C SER A 85 -27.44 -29.52 -6.12
N SER A 86 -26.71 -28.75 -6.94
CA SER A 86 -25.33 -28.36 -6.68
C SER A 86 -25.34 -26.92 -6.20
N LYS A 87 -25.02 -26.74 -4.92
CA LYS A 87 -24.85 -25.45 -4.24
C LYS A 87 -23.55 -25.50 -3.45
N ARG A 88 -22.74 -24.45 -3.55
CA ARG A 88 -21.52 -24.27 -2.75
C ARG A 88 -21.51 -22.86 -2.19
N HIS A 89 -21.33 -22.75 -0.88
CA HIS A 89 -21.13 -21.48 -0.20
C HIS A 89 -19.71 -21.44 0.35
N THR A 90 -18.91 -20.45 -0.03
CA THR A 90 -17.51 -20.31 0.39
C THR A 90 -17.29 -18.89 0.89
N GLY A 91 -16.68 -18.74 2.06
CA GLY A 91 -16.19 -17.44 2.53
C GLY A 91 -14.75 -17.21 2.06
N HIS A 92 -14.40 -15.98 1.72
CA HIS A 92 -13.03 -15.54 1.52
C HIS A 92 -12.77 -14.28 2.34
N ARG A 93 -11.63 -14.20 3.03
CA ARG A 93 -11.14 -12.98 3.65
C ARG A 93 -9.75 -12.72 3.12
N GLN A 94 -9.61 -11.66 2.34
CA GLN A 94 -8.31 -11.27 1.79
C GLN A 94 -7.38 -10.89 2.95
N LYS A 95 -6.17 -11.42 2.91
CA LYS A 95 -5.10 -11.04 3.83
C LYS A 95 -4.41 -9.81 3.27
N HIS A 96 -4.03 -8.93 4.18
CA HIS A 96 -3.31 -7.71 3.93
C HIS A 96 -2.30 -7.47 5.05
N THR A 97 -1.37 -6.55 4.81
CA THR A 97 -0.45 -6.03 5.82
C THR A 97 -0.79 -4.56 6.03
N GLN A 98 -0.96 -4.11 7.27
CA GLN A 98 -1.11 -2.68 7.56
C GLN A 98 0.25 -2.08 7.87
N ILE A 99 0.53 -0.97 7.23
CA ILE A 99 1.77 -0.23 7.39
C ILE A 99 1.46 1.22 7.74
N LYS A 100 2.38 1.85 8.48
CA LYS A 100 2.35 3.27 8.80
C LYS A 100 3.56 3.93 8.15
N VAL A 101 3.34 4.96 7.35
CA VAL A 101 4.43 5.67 6.66
C VAL A 101 5.22 6.50 7.66
N THR A 102 6.53 6.27 7.72
CA THR A 102 7.45 6.94 8.65
C THR A 102 8.20 8.07 7.98
N ALA A 103 8.66 7.89 6.74
CA ALA A 103 9.30 8.95 5.98
C ALA A 103 9.08 8.81 4.47
N VAL A 104 9.18 9.96 3.79
CA VAL A 104 9.24 10.06 2.34
C VAL A 104 10.54 10.77 2.01
N ASN A 105 11.48 10.06 1.39
CA ASN A 105 12.77 10.60 0.98
C ASN A 105 12.73 10.94 -0.51
N VAL A 106 13.03 12.19 -0.86
CA VAL A 106 13.11 12.66 -2.24
C VAL A 106 14.39 13.46 -2.41
N PRO A 107 15.33 13.02 -3.26
CA PRO A 107 16.67 13.62 -3.31
C PRO A 107 16.73 15.04 -3.91
N SER A 108 15.73 15.47 -4.67
CA SER A 108 15.72 16.76 -5.39
C SER A 108 14.72 17.79 -4.86
N LEU A 109 13.93 17.46 -3.84
CA LEU A 109 12.97 18.38 -3.21
C LEU A 109 13.31 18.57 -1.74
N ALA A 110 13.42 19.83 -1.30
CA ALA A 110 13.36 20.13 0.12
C ALA A 110 11.92 19.90 0.58
N VAL A 111 11.71 18.96 1.49
CA VAL A 111 10.44 18.79 2.17
C VAL A 111 10.25 20.04 3.03
N ALA A 112 9.36 20.95 2.63
CA ALA A 112 8.96 22.06 3.48
C ALA A 112 8.18 21.48 4.67
N GLU A 113 8.64 21.82 5.87
CA GLU A 113 8.03 21.42 7.15
C GLU A 113 6.53 21.75 7.23
#